data_AF-A0A957L2I2-F1
#
_entry.id   AF-A0A957L2I2-F1
#
_cell.length_a   1.000
_cell.length_b   1.000
_cell.length_c   1.000
_cell.angle_alpha   90.00
_cell.angle_beta   90.00
_cell.angle_gamma   90.00
#
_symmetry.space_group_name_H-M   'P 1'
#
loop_
_entity.id
_entity.type
_entity.pdbx_description
1 polymer ?
#
loop_
_entity_poly.entity_id
_entity_poly.type
_entity_poly.pdbx_seq_one_letter_code
_entity_poly.pdbx_strand_id
1 'polypeptide(L)'
;MMKEADITRAKILGVLIRDARLHANRAIAECAARLQLEEAEFMAAETGDYVLSLPHLEVLALYLGVPIEHFWGTQTISKPDRTNYEQLLVLRQKLIGAQIRQTREERGKSLTELSAESEIPVADLTAYEAGDTPISLFHLEQLGRCLNVSVSHFIDYDHGPLAAHEQAQKMNKRFEALPAEVKAFVTEPINIAYLETAMRLSEMDADRLRGIAEAILDITY
;
A
#
# COMPACT_ATOMS: atom_id res chain seq x y z
N MET A 1 -9.85 44.81 3.86
CA MET A 1 -10.82 43.81 3.34
C MET A 1 -10.06 42.88 2.41
N MET A 2 -10.19 41.57 2.61
CA MET A 2 -9.66 40.57 1.66
C MET A 2 -10.37 40.70 0.32
N LYS A 3 -9.66 40.52 -0.79
CA LYS A 3 -10.28 40.56 -2.12
C LYS A 3 -11.10 39.29 -2.33
N GLU A 4 -12.11 39.34 -3.18
CA GLU A 4 -12.96 38.18 -3.53
C GLU A 4 -12.14 36.98 -4.05
N ALA A 5 -11.04 37.27 -4.77
CA ALA A 5 -10.07 36.27 -5.21
C ALA A 5 -9.35 35.59 -4.03
N ASP A 6 -9.00 36.33 -2.98
CA ASP A 6 -8.32 35.80 -1.79
C ASP A 6 -9.27 34.90 -0.98
N ILE A 7 -10.55 35.27 -0.89
CA ILE A 7 -11.59 34.46 -0.23
C ILE A 7 -11.78 33.14 -0.96
N THR A 8 -11.93 33.18 -2.28
CA THR A 8 -12.07 31.97 -3.10
C THR A 8 -10.86 31.06 -2.96
N ARG A 9 -9.65 31.65 -2.94
CA ARG A 9 -8.41 30.90 -2.76
C ARG A 9 -8.32 30.25 -1.37
N ALA A 10 -8.73 30.96 -0.32
CA ALA A 10 -8.77 30.42 1.04
C ALA A 10 -9.72 29.21 1.14
N LYS A 11 -10.89 29.26 0.49
CA LYS A 11 -11.82 28.10 0.42
C LYS A 11 -11.19 26.90 -0.29
N ILE A 12 -10.51 27.12 -1.41
CA ILE A 12 -9.79 26.04 -2.13
C ILE A 12 -8.71 25.43 -1.23
N LEU A 13 -7.90 26.28 -0.57
CA LEU A 13 -6.88 25.81 0.35
C LEU A 13 -7.47 24.96 1.49
N GLY A 14 -8.59 25.38 2.08
CA GLY A 14 -9.28 24.62 3.11
C GLY A 14 -9.72 23.22 2.64
N VAL A 15 -10.24 23.13 1.40
CA VAL A 15 -10.56 21.83 0.77
C VAL A 15 -9.32 20.96 0.64
N LEU A 16 -8.18 21.51 0.20
CA LEU A 16 -6.92 20.78 0.01
C LEU A 16 -6.32 20.31 1.35
N ILE A 17 -6.42 21.13 2.40
CA ILE A 17 -6.02 20.77 3.78
C ILE A 17 -6.86 19.59 4.28
N ARG A 18 -8.18 19.69 4.14
CA ARG A 18 -9.10 18.63 4.56
C ARG A 18 -8.85 17.33 3.81
N ASP A 19 -8.65 17.44 2.51
CA ASP A 19 -8.36 16.31 1.63
C ASP A 19 -7.05 15.61 2.04
N ALA A 20 -5.97 16.37 2.23
CA ALA A 20 -4.69 15.83 2.71
C ALA A 20 -4.83 15.13 4.08
N ARG A 21 -5.57 15.74 5.01
CA ARG A 21 -5.80 15.16 6.34
C ARG A 21 -6.55 13.82 6.24
N LEU A 22 -7.62 13.78 5.45
CA LEU A 22 -8.41 12.56 5.26
C LEU A 22 -7.62 11.47 4.54
N HIS A 23 -6.81 11.85 3.55
CA HIS A 23 -5.91 10.93 2.86
C HIS A 23 -4.90 10.28 3.84
N ALA A 24 -4.31 11.09 4.72
CA ALA A 24 -3.40 10.63 5.77
C ALA A 24 -4.11 9.96 6.98
N ASN A 25 -5.45 9.86 6.95
CA ASN A 25 -6.28 9.32 8.02
C ASN A 25 -6.01 9.95 9.41
N ARG A 26 -5.86 11.28 9.46
CA ARG A 26 -5.58 12.02 10.70
C ARG A 26 -6.81 12.71 11.27
N ALA A 27 -6.89 12.78 12.60
CA ALA A 27 -7.92 13.53 13.30
C ALA A 27 -7.61 15.03 13.32
N ILE A 28 -8.64 15.86 13.48
CA ILE A 28 -8.50 17.33 13.59
C ILE A 28 -7.60 17.70 14.78
N ALA A 29 -7.85 17.10 15.94
CA ALA A 29 -7.07 17.32 17.16
C ALA A 29 -5.58 17.04 16.97
N GLU A 30 -5.24 15.99 16.22
CA GLU A 30 -3.84 15.65 15.94
C GLU A 30 -3.16 16.72 15.09
N CYS A 31 -3.83 17.23 14.05
CA CYS A 31 -3.28 18.27 13.20
C CYS A 31 -3.16 19.60 13.95
N ALA A 32 -4.18 19.99 14.72
CA ALA A 32 -4.18 21.21 15.52
C ALA A 32 -3.01 21.22 16.53
N ALA A 33 -2.83 20.11 17.26
CA ALA A 33 -1.74 19.96 18.21
C ALA A 33 -0.35 20.06 17.54
N ARG A 34 -0.18 19.53 16.33
CA ARG A 34 1.10 19.62 15.58
C ARG A 34 1.43 21.04 15.13
N LEU A 35 0.40 21.82 14.82
CA LEU A 35 0.55 23.21 14.42
C LEU A 35 0.54 24.19 15.60
N GLN A 36 0.36 23.69 16.83
CA GLN A 36 0.19 24.51 18.03
C GLN A 36 -0.99 25.49 17.91
N LEU A 37 -2.08 25.00 17.32
CA LEU A 37 -3.35 25.72 17.14
C LEU A 37 -4.45 25.06 17.97
N GLU A 38 -5.51 25.82 18.24
CA GLU A 38 -6.74 25.28 18.79
C GLU A 38 -7.50 24.46 17.72
N GLU A 39 -8.27 23.45 18.13
CA GLU A 39 -9.07 22.64 17.19
C GLU A 39 -10.03 23.50 16.37
N ALA A 40 -10.59 24.56 16.96
CA ALA A 40 -11.46 25.51 16.29
C ALA A 40 -10.75 26.28 15.15
N GLU A 41 -9.49 26.67 15.35
CA GLU A 41 -8.69 27.35 14.33
C GLU A 41 -8.36 26.40 13.17
N PHE A 42 -8.05 25.14 13.48
CA PHE A 42 -7.82 24.13 12.45
C PHE A 42 -9.10 23.80 11.67
N MET A 43 -10.25 23.69 12.33
CA MET A 43 -11.54 23.54 11.64
C MET A 43 -11.84 24.73 10.73
N ALA A 44 -11.57 25.96 11.20
CA ALA A 44 -11.70 27.16 10.39
C ALA A 44 -10.70 27.17 9.20
N ALA A 45 -9.54 26.52 9.35
CA ALA A 45 -8.61 26.32 8.25
C ALA A 45 -9.20 25.42 7.17
N GLU A 46 -9.84 24.30 7.54
CA GLU A 46 -10.49 23.38 6.58
C GLU A 46 -11.69 24.02 5.86
N THR A 47 -12.35 24.99 6.48
CA THR A 47 -13.43 25.75 5.84
C THR A 47 -12.92 26.96 5.07
N GLY A 48 -11.63 27.32 5.18
CA GLY A 48 -11.05 28.51 4.55
C GLY A 48 -11.42 29.83 5.23
N ASP A 49 -11.90 29.79 6.46
CA ASP A 49 -12.20 30.97 7.28
C ASP A 49 -10.98 31.43 8.11
N TYR A 50 -10.00 30.55 8.29
CA TYR A 50 -8.67 30.84 8.82
C TYR A 50 -7.61 30.42 7.80
N VAL A 51 -6.65 31.29 7.48
CA VAL A 51 -5.61 30.98 6.50
C VAL A 51 -4.33 30.59 7.23
N LEU A 52 -3.89 29.34 7.03
CA LEU A 52 -2.62 28.87 7.57
C LEU A 52 -1.43 29.62 6.96
N SER A 53 -0.42 29.89 7.77
CA SER A 53 0.85 30.45 7.33
C SER A 53 1.65 29.41 6.52
N LEU A 54 2.66 29.85 5.76
CA LEU A 54 3.55 28.93 5.06
C LEU A 54 4.24 27.93 6.01
N PRO A 55 4.82 28.34 7.17
CA PRO A 55 5.35 27.39 8.15
C PRO A 55 4.34 26.37 8.65
N HIS A 56 3.08 26.76 8.86
CA HIS A 56 2.02 25.81 9.21
C HIS A 56 1.81 24.78 8.10
N LEU A 57 1.80 25.23 6.83
CA LEU A 57 1.65 24.34 5.68
C LEU A 57 2.87 23.42 5.47
N GLU A 58 4.08 23.88 5.76
CA GLU A 58 5.30 23.07 5.74
C GLU A 58 5.25 21.96 6.80
N VAL A 59 4.92 22.30 8.05
CA VAL A 59 4.75 21.31 9.12
C VAL A 59 3.64 20.32 8.76
N LEU A 60 2.54 20.81 8.20
CA LEU A 60 1.42 19.97 7.79
C LEU A 60 1.78 19.04 6.64
N ALA A 61 2.53 19.51 5.63
CA ALA A 61 3.02 18.70 4.52
C ALA A 61 3.87 17.53 5.03
N LEU A 62 4.83 17.83 5.92
CA LEU A 62 5.69 16.83 6.55
C LEU A 62 4.88 15.82 7.39
N TYR A 63 3.92 16.32 8.18
CA TYR A 63 3.14 15.47 9.07
C TYR A 63 2.15 14.56 8.33
N LEU A 64 1.53 15.07 7.26
CA LEU A 64 0.56 14.33 6.46
C LEU A 64 1.20 13.50 5.33
N GLY A 65 2.49 13.69 5.05
CA GLY A 65 3.22 12.98 4.01
C GLY A 65 2.79 13.38 2.60
N VAL A 66 2.45 14.65 2.38
CA VAL A 66 2.03 15.20 1.08
C VAL A 66 3.04 16.22 0.56
N PRO A 67 3.26 16.34 -0.77
CA PRO A 67 4.10 17.39 -1.34
C PRO A 67 3.60 18.78 -0.95
N ILE A 68 4.50 19.73 -0.67
CA ILE A 68 4.11 21.11 -0.29
C ILE A 68 3.31 21.79 -1.40
N GLU A 69 3.58 21.42 -2.66
CA GLU A 69 2.91 21.92 -3.86
C GLU A 69 1.41 21.61 -3.88
N HIS A 70 0.98 20.56 -3.16
CA HIS A 70 -0.42 20.19 -3.00
C HIS A 70 -1.26 21.38 -2.56
N PHE A 71 -0.77 22.16 -1.59
CA PHE A 71 -1.53 23.28 -1.03
C PHE A 71 -1.67 24.47 -1.98
N TRP A 72 -0.91 24.51 -3.09
CA TRP A 72 -1.00 25.54 -4.14
C TRP A 72 -1.72 25.07 -5.40
N GLY A 73 -2.03 23.78 -5.48
CA GLY A 73 -2.73 23.18 -6.60
C GLY A 73 -4.24 23.39 -6.58
N THR A 74 -4.92 22.68 -7.47
CA THR A 74 -6.39 22.62 -7.57
C THR A 74 -6.92 21.20 -7.49
N GLN A 75 -6.03 20.21 -7.38
CA GLN A 75 -6.36 18.80 -7.44
C GLN A 75 -6.36 18.21 -6.03
N THR A 76 -7.40 17.42 -5.73
CA THR A 76 -7.45 16.57 -4.54
C THR A 76 -6.61 15.32 -4.76
N ILE A 77 -6.01 14.81 -3.70
CA ILE A 77 -5.33 13.52 -3.68
C ILE A 77 -6.38 12.45 -3.96
N SER A 78 -6.13 11.63 -4.97
CA SER A 78 -7.06 10.56 -5.37
C SER A 78 -7.45 9.72 -4.15
N LYS A 79 -8.75 9.47 -3.97
CA LYS A 79 -9.22 8.62 -2.88
C LYS A 79 -8.67 7.21 -3.12
N PRO A 80 -7.98 6.59 -2.15
CA PRO A 80 -7.69 5.17 -2.26
C PRO A 80 -9.01 4.42 -2.40
N ASP A 81 -9.06 3.46 -3.31
CA ASP A 81 -10.18 2.52 -3.42
C ASP A 81 -10.44 1.96 -2.03
N ARG A 82 -11.61 2.27 -1.46
CA ARG A 82 -11.93 1.89 -0.09
C ARG A 82 -12.16 0.39 -0.07
N THR A 83 -11.08 -0.35 0.16
CA THR A 83 -11.16 -1.78 0.44
C THR A 83 -12.13 -1.97 1.60
N ASN A 84 -13.21 -2.71 1.38
CA ASN A 84 -14.15 -3.03 2.44
C ASN A 84 -13.51 -4.10 3.34
N TYR A 85 -12.83 -3.65 4.40
CA TYR A 85 -12.09 -4.54 5.30
C TYR A 85 -12.99 -5.53 6.03
N GLU A 86 -14.23 -5.17 6.34
CA GLU A 86 -15.18 -6.10 6.99
C GLU A 86 -15.50 -7.28 6.06
N GLN A 87 -15.84 -6.99 4.80
CA GLN A 87 -16.09 -8.04 3.81
C GLN A 87 -14.83 -8.86 3.50
N LEU A 88 -13.67 -8.20 3.45
CA LEU A 88 -12.39 -8.87 3.23
C LEU A 88 -12.07 -9.88 4.34
N LEU A 89 -12.25 -9.49 5.61
CA LEU A 89 -12.02 -10.36 6.76
C LEU A 89 -12.92 -11.60 6.70
N VAL A 90 -14.22 -11.42 6.45
CA VAL A 90 -15.18 -12.52 6.34
C VAL A 90 -14.83 -13.46 5.19
N LEU A 91 -14.49 -12.92 4.02
CA LEU A 91 -14.12 -13.72 2.85
C LEU A 91 -12.83 -14.52 3.12
N ARG A 92 -11.79 -13.86 3.64
CA ARG A 92 -10.50 -14.51 3.94
C ARG A 92 -10.63 -15.59 4.99
N GLN A 93 -11.46 -15.37 6.02
CA GLN A 93 -11.72 -16.37 7.04
C GLN A 93 -12.27 -17.67 6.45
N LYS A 94 -13.26 -17.57 5.54
CA LYS A 94 -13.83 -18.73 4.86
C LYS A 94 -12.83 -19.43 3.95
N LEU A 95 -12.02 -18.67 3.21
CA LEU A 95 -10.99 -19.23 2.34
C LEU A 95 -9.92 -20.00 3.13
N ILE A 96 -9.45 -19.44 4.25
CA ILE A 96 -8.48 -20.11 5.12
C ILE A 96 -9.08 -21.38 5.71
N GLY A 97 -10.32 -21.35 6.20
CA GLY A 97 -11.01 -22.53 6.70
C GLY A 97 -11.13 -23.64 5.65
N ALA A 98 -11.53 -23.28 4.43
CA ALA A 98 -11.58 -24.21 3.31
C ALA A 98 -10.20 -24.80 2.96
N GLN A 99 -9.13 -23.99 2.97
CA GLN A 99 -7.76 -24.46 2.75
C GLN A 99 -7.28 -25.42 3.84
N ILE A 100 -7.58 -25.14 5.11
CA ILE A 100 -7.26 -26.04 6.24
C ILE A 100 -7.95 -27.38 6.02
N ARG A 101 -9.26 -27.35 5.73
CA ARG A 101 -10.05 -28.55 5.48
C ARG A 101 -9.50 -29.37 4.31
N GLN A 102 -9.25 -28.70 3.18
CA GLN A 102 -8.69 -29.34 2.00
C GLN A 102 -7.35 -29.99 2.33
N THR A 103 -6.44 -29.26 2.98
CA THR A 103 -5.12 -29.79 3.35
C THR A 103 -5.26 -30.99 4.29
N ARG A 104 -6.15 -30.93 5.29
CA ARG A 104 -6.41 -32.05 6.21
C ARG A 104 -6.91 -33.28 5.47
N GLU A 105 -7.86 -33.12 4.56
CA GLU A 105 -8.44 -34.19 3.74
C GLU A 105 -7.39 -34.80 2.80
N GLU A 106 -6.55 -33.99 2.15
CA GLU A 106 -5.43 -34.45 1.31
C GLU A 106 -4.37 -35.24 2.11
N ARG A 107 -4.21 -34.93 3.40
CA ARG A 107 -3.36 -35.71 4.32
C ARG A 107 -4.06 -36.92 4.93
N GLY A 108 -5.33 -37.17 4.60
CA GLY A 108 -6.10 -38.31 5.09
C GLY A 108 -6.39 -38.28 6.59
N LYS A 109 -6.33 -37.10 7.23
CA LYS A 109 -6.54 -36.96 8.68
C LYS A 109 -8.00 -36.68 9.02
N SER A 110 -8.52 -37.37 10.03
CA SER A 110 -9.77 -37.00 10.68
C SER A 110 -9.59 -35.78 11.59
N LEU A 111 -10.70 -35.11 11.94
CA LEU A 111 -10.67 -34.02 12.91
C LEU A 111 -10.21 -34.48 14.29
N THR A 112 -10.52 -35.72 14.68
CA THR A 112 -10.09 -36.31 15.96
C THR A 112 -8.58 -36.55 16.00
N GLU A 113 -7.99 -37.03 14.91
CA GLU A 113 -6.54 -37.21 14.82
C GLU A 113 -5.81 -35.87 14.82
N LEU A 114 -6.30 -34.90 14.03
CA LEU A 114 -5.71 -33.57 13.99
C LEU A 114 -5.82 -32.88 15.36
N SER A 115 -6.94 -33.02 16.05
CA SER A 115 -7.16 -32.49 17.41
C SER A 115 -6.17 -33.08 18.41
N ALA A 116 -5.92 -34.39 18.36
CA ALA A 116 -4.98 -35.05 19.24
C ALA A 116 -3.53 -34.61 19.00
N GLU A 117 -3.14 -34.42 17.74
CA GLU A 117 -1.79 -33.97 17.39
C GLU A 117 -1.55 -32.48 17.63
N SER A 118 -2.58 -31.66 17.37
CA SER A 118 -2.48 -30.21 17.46
C SER A 118 -2.92 -29.67 18.81
N GLU A 119 -3.39 -30.50 19.74
CA GLU A 119 -3.94 -30.08 21.03
C GLU A 119 -5.07 -29.02 20.92
N ILE A 120 -5.72 -28.91 19.75
CA ILE A 120 -6.83 -27.98 19.51
C ILE A 120 -8.12 -28.79 19.59
N PRO A 121 -9.14 -28.37 20.37
CA PRO A 121 -10.41 -29.08 20.44
C PRO A 121 -11.06 -29.31 19.08
N VAL A 122 -11.68 -30.49 18.88
CA VAL A 122 -12.43 -30.80 17.64
C VAL A 122 -13.49 -29.76 17.31
N ALA A 123 -14.14 -29.18 18.34
CA ALA A 123 -15.11 -28.11 18.16
C ALA A 123 -14.49 -26.86 17.50
N ASP A 124 -13.29 -26.47 17.93
CA ASP A 124 -12.58 -25.32 17.38
C ASP A 124 -12.09 -25.62 15.96
N LEU A 125 -11.56 -26.82 15.70
CA LEU A 125 -11.19 -27.24 14.34
C LEU A 125 -12.38 -27.18 13.37
N THR A 126 -13.55 -27.63 13.84
CA THR A 126 -14.79 -27.60 13.05
C THR A 126 -15.19 -26.16 12.74
N ALA A 127 -15.14 -25.26 13.73
CA ALA A 127 -15.46 -23.85 13.56
C ALA A 127 -14.45 -23.12 12.64
N TYR A 128 -13.17 -23.48 12.71
CA TYR A 128 -12.13 -22.96 11.82
C TYR A 128 -12.35 -23.39 10.38
N GLU A 129 -12.60 -24.68 10.13
CA GLU A 129 -12.83 -25.21 8.77
C GLU A 129 -14.13 -24.67 8.14
N ALA A 130 -15.15 -24.37 8.94
CA ALA A 130 -16.37 -23.70 8.48
C ALA A 130 -16.17 -22.20 8.19
N GLY A 131 -15.11 -21.59 8.73
CA GLY A 131 -14.89 -20.15 8.70
C GLY A 131 -15.81 -19.37 9.65
N ASP A 132 -16.42 -20.04 10.63
CA ASP A 132 -17.34 -19.44 11.61
C ASP A 132 -16.61 -18.65 12.69
N THR A 133 -15.37 -19.05 13.01
CA THR A 133 -14.53 -18.41 14.02
C THR A 133 -13.16 -18.09 13.44
N PRO A 134 -12.59 -16.89 13.68
CA PRO A 134 -11.24 -16.55 13.26
C PRO A 134 -10.19 -17.47 13.88
N ILE A 135 -9.28 -17.96 13.05
CA ILE A 135 -8.14 -18.77 13.52
C ILE A 135 -6.99 -17.85 13.93
N SER A 136 -6.40 -18.10 15.10
CA SER A 136 -5.22 -17.37 15.55
C SER A 136 -3.98 -17.80 14.75
N LEU A 137 -2.98 -16.91 14.64
CA LEU A 137 -1.72 -17.28 13.98
C LEU A 137 -1.04 -18.47 14.65
N PHE A 138 -1.09 -18.56 15.99
CA PHE A 138 -0.48 -19.68 16.73
C PHE A 138 -1.16 -21.01 16.44
N HIS A 139 -2.49 -21.04 16.37
CA HIS A 139 -3.23 -22.24 15.97
C HIS A 139 -2.94 -22.58 14.50
N LEU A 140 -2.88 -21.58 13.61
CA LEU A 140 -2.55 -21.82 12.20
C LEU A 140 -1.12 -22.38 12.02
N GLU A 141 -0.15 -21.91 12.79
CA GLU A 141 1.21 -22.46 12.83
C GLU A 141 1.26 -23.89 13.37
N GLN A 142 0.45 -24.17 14.39
CA GLN A 142 0.34 -25.51 14.97
C GLN A 142 -0.28 -26.49 13.98
N LEU A 143 -1.38 -26.10 13.33
CA LEU A 143 -1.99 -26.87 12.25
C LEU A 143 -1.03 -27.04 11.08
N GLY A 144 -0.29 -26.00 10.70
CA GLY A 144 0.73 -26.07 9.66
C GLY A 144 1.79 -27.13 9.96
N ARG A 145 2.28 -27.20 11.21
CA ARG A 145 3.21 -28.26 11.66
C ARG A 145 2.58 -29.66 11.54
N CYS A 146 1.35 -29.86 12.02
CA CYS A 146 0.65 -31.14 11.96
C CYS A 146 0.30 -31.58 10.52
N LEU A 147 0.03 -30.61 9.62
CA LEU A 147 -0.34 -30.83 8.23
C LEU A 147 0.84 -30.76 7.26
N ASN A 148 2.06 -30.50 7.77
CA ASN A 148 3.29 -30.31 7.02
C ASN A 148 3.15 -29.26 5.89
N VAL A 149 2.63 -28.08 6.26
CA VAL A 149 2.55 -26.87 5.42
C VAL A 149 3.01 -25.65 6.24
N SER A 150 3.63 -24.67 5.60
CA SER A 150 3.95 -23.40 6.25
C SER A 150 2.76 -22.45 6.27
N VAL A 151 2.77 -21.45 7.16
CA VAL A 151 1.73 -20.40 7.20
C VAL A 151 1.56 -19.70 5.84
N SER A 152 2.64 -19.57 5.07
CA SER A 152 2.61 -18.98 3.72
C SER A 152 1.68 -19.70 2.75
N HIS A 153 1.34 -20.97 2.99
CA HIS A 153 0.35 -21.70 2.18
C HIS A 153 -1.04 -21.06 2.25
N PHE A 154 -1.37 -20.42 3.39
CA PHE A 154 -2.67 -19.80 3.61
C PHE A 154 -2.69 -18.32 3.22
N ILE A 155 -1.58 -17.75 2.72
CA ILE A 155 -1.50 -16.35 2.31
C ILE A 155 -1.76 -16.25 0.81
N ASP A 156 -2.65 -15.34 0.42
CA ASP A 156 -2.92 -15.04 -0.98
C ASP A 156 -1.92 -13.97 -1.48
N TYR A 157 -0.86 -14.43 -2.14
CA TYR A 157 0.18 -13.57 -2.71
C TYR A 157 -0.10 -13.17 -4.16
N ASP A 158 -1.09 -13.79 -4.81
CA ASP A 158 -1.34 -13.63 -6.24
C ASP A 158 -2.57 -12.75 -6.51
N HIS A 159 -3.50 -12.66 -5.55
CA HIS A 159 -4.76 -11.97 -5.73
C HIS A 159 -5.13 -11.02 -4.57
N GLY A 160 -6.01 -10.08 -4.90
CA GLY A 160 -6.61 -9.18 -3.93
C GLY A 160 -5.68 -8.07 -3.41
N PRO A 161 -6.15 -7.31 -2.39
CA PRO A 161 -5.47 -6.11 -1.91
C PRO A 161 -4.13 -6.41 -1.22
N LEU A 162 -3.96 -7.59 -0.62
CA LEU A 162 -2.69 -7.99 0.02
C LEU A 162 -1.60 -8.23 -1.02
N ALA A 163 -1.89 -8.95 -2.10
CA ALA A 163 -0.94 -9.20 -3.19
C ALA A 163 -0.43 -7.88 -3.81
N ALA A 164 -1.35 -6.96 -4.12
CA ALA A 164 -1.01 -5.63 -4.63
C ALA A 164 -0.15 -4.84 -3.64
N HIS A 165 -0.49 -4.89 -2.34
CA HIS A 165 0.30 -4.24 -1.30
C HIS A 165 1.72 -4.81 -1.19
N GLU A 166 1.86 -6.14 -1.16
CA GLU A 166 3.15 -6.83 -1.10
C GLU A 166 4.02 -6.53 -2.32
N GLN A 167 3.43 -6.49 -3.51
CA GLN A 167 4.14 -6.13 -4.73
C GLN A 167 4.65 -4.69 -4.68
N ALA A 168 3.81 -3.74 -4.24
CA ALA A 168 4.21 -2.34 -4.08
C ALA A 168 5.35 -2.19 -3.05
N GLN A 169 5.26 -2.87 -1.90
CA GLN A 169 6.32 -2.87 -0.89
C GLN A 169 7.64 -3.43 -1.43
N LYS A 170 7.58 -4.56 -2.15
CA LYS A 170 8.77 -5.17 -2.77
C LYS A 170 9.38 -4.25 -3.83
N MET A 171 8.57 -3.60 -4.65
CA MET A 171 9.02 -2.65 -5.67
C MET A 171 9.69 -1.44 -5.04
N ASN A 172 9.07 -0.82 -4.03
CA ASN A 172 9.62 0.32 -3.32
C ASN A 172 10.95 -0.03 -2.63
N LYS A 173 11.02 -1.19 -1.96
CA LYS A 173 12.26 -1.64 -1.32
C LYS A 173 13.40 -1.85 -2.33
N ARG A 174 13.09 -2.40 -3.51
CA ARG A 174 14.07 -2.58 -4.60
C ARG A 174 14.51 -1.24 -5.17
N PHE A 175 13.56 -0.33 -5.38
CA PHE A 175 13.83 1.01 -5.86
C PHE A 175 14.74 1.77 -4.89
N GLU A 176 14.42 1.75 -3.59
CA GLU A 176 15.22 2.42 -2.57
C GLU A 176 16.66 1.90 -2.47
N ALA A 177 16.86 0.61 -2.74
CA ALA A 177 18.17 -0.03 -2.76
C ALA A 177 19.01 0.33 -3.99
N LEU A 178 18.46 1.02 -5.00
CA LEU A 178 19.23 1.48 -6.15
C LEU A 178 20.25 2.56 -5.73
N PRO A 179 21.42 2.62 -6.40
CA PRO A 179 22.39 3.71 -6.19
C PRO A 179 21.75 5.08 -6.41
N ALA A 180 22.21 6.08 -5.65
CA ALA A 180 21.64 7.44 -5.70
C ALA A 180 21.63 8.05 -7.11
N GLU A 181 22.71 7.86 -7.87
CA GLU A 181 22.83 8.33 -9.26
C GLU A 181 21.80 7.66 -10.18
N VAL A 182 21.55 6.37 -10.00
CA VAL A 182 20.54 5.64 -10.76
C VAL A 182 19.14 6.14 -10.40
N LYS A 183 18.84 6.32 -9.10
CA LYS A 183 17.54 6.88 -8.65
C LYS A 183 17.30 8.25 -9.27
N ALA A 184 18.29 9.15 -9.20
CA ALA A 184 18.20 10.47 -9.81
C ALA A 184 17.96 10.38 -11.32
N PHE A 185 18.69 9.53 -12.03
CA PHE A 185 18.51 9.35 -13.47
C PHE A 185 17.10 8.87 -13.83
N VAL A 186 16.57 7.86 -13.15
CA VAL A 186 15.26 7.28 -13.50
C VAL A 186 14.06 8.13 -13.09
N THR A 187 14.23 9.07 -12.15
CA THR A 187 13.17 9.99 -11.73
C THR A 187 13.02 11.21 -12.64
N GLU A 188 13.99 11.47 -13.53
CA GLU A 188 13.92 12.59 -14.47
C GLU A 188 12.97 12.27 -15.64
N PRO A 189 11.91 13.05 -15.88
CA PRO A 189 10.94 12.76 -16.94
C PRO A 189 11.54 12.69 -18.35
N ILE A 190 12.61 13.47 -18.60
CA ILE A 190 13.32 13.46 -19.90
C ILE A 190 14.00 12.11 -20.17
N ASN A 191 14.31 11.33 -19.14
CA ASN A 191 15.04 10.08 -19.28
C ASN A 191 14.14 8.88 -19.62
N ILE A 192 12.82 9.05 -19.64
CA ILE A 192 11.86 8.00 -19.98
C ILE A 192 12.21 7.35 -21.33
N ALA A 193 12.60 8.14 -22.34
CA ALA A 193 12.97 7.62 -23.65
C ALA A 193 14.20 6.67 -23.62
N TYR A 194 15.17 6.92 -22.74
CA TYR A 194 16.30 6.01 -22.54
C TYR A 194 15.86 4.71 -21.90
N LEU A 195 14.97 4.78 -20.91
CA LEU A 195 14.42 3.59 -20.23
C LEU A 195 13.58 2.74 -21.18
N GLU A 196 12.70 3.35 -21.97
CA GLU A 196 11.92 2.65 -22.99
C GLU A 196 12.82 1.97 -24.03
N THR A 197 13.90 2.63 -24.43
CA THR A 197 14.89 2.04 -25.35
C THR A 197 15.57 0.83 -24.71
N ALA A 198 16.01 0.95 -23.45
CA ALA A 198 16.61 -0.15 -22.71
C ALA A 198 15.65 -1.35 -22.53
N MET A 199 14.37 -1.07 -22.26
CA MET A 199 13.33 -2.10 -22.16
C MET A 199 13.16 -2.85 -23.49
N ARG A 200 13.05 -2.13 -24.61
CA ARG A 200 12.97 -2.75 -25.95
C ARG A 200 14.19 -3.62 -26.23
N LEU A 201 15.39 -3.13 -25.91
CA LEU A 201 16.63 -3.88 -26.10
C LEU A 201 16.64 -5.18 -25.27
N SER A 202 16.13 -5.16 -24.03
CA SER A 202 16.10 -6.35 -23.17
C SER A 202 15.19 -7.47 -23.65
N GLU A 203 14.20 -7.16 -24.50
CA GLU A 203 13.26 -8.13 -25.07
C GLU A 203 13.83 -8.83 -26.31
N MET A 204 14.96 -8.34 -26.84
CA MET A 204 15.58 -8.86 -28.07
C MET A 204 16.42 -10.11 -27.79
N ASP A 205 16.50 -10.98 -28.79
CA ASP A 205 17.42 -12.11 -28.77
C ASP A 205 18.89 -11.67 -28.84
N ALA A 206 19.78 -12.49 -28.28
CA ALA A 206 21.18 -12.14 -28.08
C ALA A 206 21.95 -11.89 -29.38
N ASP A 207 21.54 -12.51 -30.50
CA ASP A 207 22.20 -12.34 -31.79
C ASP A 207 21.85 -10.99 -32.39
N ARG A 208 20.58 -10.56 -32.26
CA ARG A 208 20.14 -9.24 -32.71
C ARG A 208 20.75 -8.10 -31.89
N LEU A 209 20.96 -8.31 -30.58
CA LEU A 209 21.69 -7.36 -29.72
C LEU A 209 23.15 -7.21 -30.14
N ARG A 210 23.83 -8.32 -30.47
CA ARG A 210 25.22 -8.29 -30.96
C ARG A 210 25.34 -7.52 -32.27
N GLY A 211 24.42 -7.71 -33.21
CA GLY A 211 24.41 -6.95 -34.46
C GLY A 211 24.22 -5.44 -34.26
N ILE A 212 23.39 -5.02 -33.30
CA ILE A 212 23.26 -3.60 -32.94
C ILE A 212 24.55 -3.06 -32.32
N ALA A 213 25.20 -3.82 -31.43
CA ALA A 213 26.45 -3.41 -30.80
C ALA A 213 27.59 -3.25 -31.83
N GLU A 214 27.70 -4.18 -32.77
CA GLU A 214 28.67 -4.10 -33.89
C GLU A 214 28.41 -2.87 -34.76
N ALA A 215 27.15 -2.61 -35.12
CA ALA A 215 26.79 -1.43 -35.90
C ALA A 215 27.09 -0.09 -35.16
N ILE A 216 26.93 -0.04 -33.83
CA ILE A 216 27.28 1.14 -33.02
C ILE A 216 28.81 1.33 -32.95
N LEU A 217 29.56 0.24 -32.84
CA LEU A 217 31.02 0.27 -32.88
C LEU A 217 31.53 0.80 -34.23
N ASP A 218 30.97 0.32 -35.34
CA ASP A 218 31.37 0.73 -36.69
C ASP A 218 31.11 2.22 -36.99
N ILE A 219 30.12 2.85 -36.34
CA ILE A 219 29.85 4.30 -36.50
C ILE A 219 30.60 5.19 -35.50
N THR A 220 31.24 4.61 -34.49
CA THR A 220 32.00 5.35 -33.46
C THR A 220 33.51 5.30 -33.67
N TYR A 221 33.98 4.58 -34.71
CA TYR A 221 35.38 4.51 -35.15
C TYR A 221 35.60 5.11 -36.54
#